data_AF-A0A1V6TTJ7-F1
#
_entry.id   AF-A0A1V6TTJ7-F1
#
_cell.length_a   1.000
_cell.length_b   1.000
_cell.length_c   1.000
_cell.angle_alpha   90.00
_cell.angle_beta   90.00
_cell.angle_gamma   90.00
#
_symmetry.space_group_name_H-M   'P 1'
#
loop_
_entity.id
_entity.type
_entity.pdbx_description
1 polymer ?
#
loop_
_entity_poly.entity_id
_entity_poly.type
_entity_poly.pdbx_seq_one_letter_code
_entity_poly.pdbx_strand_id
1 'polypeptide(L)'
;MRNQMNAGWFYSPEQIVRYFATRVTSLKPPKKKLRNPYEILKELTSHQWLMFSAGFLGWTWDSFDFFTVSMTITELSEEFGVSYSDVSWGMTVTLMLRSVGAVIFGILADRYGRKWPMIINLALFIVLELCSGFCNTLPQFLGVRSLYGIAMGGLFGPAAATALEDLPYEARGLLSGLFEMGYATGYLLAAAFYRALVPTTSRGWRSLFWFGAGPPLLIIIFRWYLPETNHFQVMKAEREARANAVAENGDTKAKDFRVFIRDAGRALRDNWVLFVYLIVLMTGFNSCSHGSQDFYPTFLKDQVGMDATQTTVITVVGQIGALIGGCTIGYISTFFGRRLTMMISCLLGGAIIPAYILPRNMSLVASAFFEQVFVGGVWGPMPIHLLELSPVALRSLMVGLTYQLGNLGSSASATIQSIIGERYPLPAGPDGKKRFNYGKVIAIFMGAVWAFILFFLFWGPEMSEEERQEEADAALRLEELRASGVSLAEIGEAQFRGKGIDRSPTNDEEKAETGHFEN
;
A
#
# COMPACT_ATOMS: atom_id res chain seq x y z
N MET A 1 25.26 4.21 -15.54
CA MET A 1 24.14 5.15 -15.74
C MET A 1 23.61 5.59 -14.37
N ARG A 2 24.22 6.58 -13.71
CA ARG A 2 23.71 7.06 -12.41
C ARG A 2 22.50 7.96 -12.62
N ASN A 3 21.29 7.43 -12.47
CA ASN A 3 20.19 8.28 -12.03
C ASN A 3 20.59 8.72 -10.62
N GLN A 4 21.08 9.94 -10.49
CA GLN A 4 21.40 10.49 -9.18
C GLN A 4 20.09 10.75 -8.43
N MET A 5 19.40 9.71 -7.94
CA MET A 5 18.32 9.85 -6.96
C MET A 5 18.83 10.61 -5.72
N ASN A 6 20.13 10.54 -5.44
CA ASN A 6 20.80 11.33 -4.40
C ASN A 6 21.08 12.80 -4.75
N ALA A 7 21.03 13.20 -6.04
CA ALA A 7 21.20 14.61 -6.39
C ALA A 7 19.87 15.37 -6.37
N GLY A 8 18.74 14.68 -6.52
CA GLY A 8 17.38 15.22 -6.63
C GLY A 8 16.94 15.42 -8.09
N TRP A 9 15.67 15.78 -8.27
CA TRP A 9 15.02 15.77 -9.59
C TRP A 9 15.06 17.14 -10.29
N PHE A 10 15.59 17.16 -11.53
CA PHE A 10 15.55 18.28 -12.49
C PHE A 10 16.15 19.62 -12.03
N TYR A 11 17.49 19.70 -11.93
CA TYR A 11 18.17 20.98 -11.68
C TYR A 11 18.64 21.71 -12.94
N SER A 12 18.53 21.06 -14.11
CA SER A 12 18.91 21.66 -15.39
C SER A 12 17.93 21.28 -16.52
N PRO A 13 17.71 22.18 -17.50
CA PRO A 13 16.90 21.88 -18.69
C PRO A 13 17.42 20.69 -19.50
N GLU A 14 18.74 20.47 -19.53
CA GLU A 14 19.37 19.34 -20.24
C GLU A 14 19.02 17.99 -19.61
N GLN A 15 18.94 17.92 -18.27
CA GLN A 15 18.48 16.72 -17.57
C GLN A 15 17.01 16.41 -17.90
N ILE A 16 16.15 17.43 -18.05
CA ILE A 16 14.74 17.24 -18.42
C ILE A 16 14.63 16.63 -19.82
N VAL A 17 15.33 17.21 -20.81
CA VAL A 17 15.32 16.70 -22.19
C VAL A 17 15.87 15.28 -22.25
N ARG A 18 16.98 15.01 -21.56
CA ARG A 18 17.58 13.68 -21.49
C ARG A 18 16.66 12.67 -20.79
N TYR A 19 15.99 13.08 -19.71
CA TYR A 19 15.04 12.24 -18.99
C TYR A 19 13.87 11.83 -19.89
N PHE A 20 13.29 12.77 -20.64
CA PHE A 20 12.17 12.48 -21.54
C PHE A 20 12.59 11.66 -22.76
N ALA A 21 13.79 11.88 -23.29
CA ALA A 21 14.32 11.11 -24.42
C ALA A 21 14.58 9.63 -24.07
N THR A 22 14.92 9.30 -22.82
CA THR A 22 15.24 7.91 -22.41
C THR A 22 14.02 7.07 -22.04
N ARG A 23 12.81 7.67 -22.00
CA ARG A 23 11.58 7.01 -21.54
C ARG A 23 11.17 5.81 -22.37
N VAL A 24 11.22 5.94 -23.69
CA VAL A 24 10.90 4.85 -24.62
C VAL A 24 11.94 3.74 -24.49
N THR A 25 13.21 4.08 -24.34
CA THR A 25 14.30 3.10 -24.20
C THR A 25 14.30 2.38 -22.86
N SER A 26 13.78 3.00 -21.80
CA SER A 26 13.71 2.40 -20.47
C SER A 26 12.51 1.45 -20.30
N LEU A 27 11.63 1.32 -21.30
CA LEU A 27 10.57 0.31 -21.32
C LEU A 27 11.08 -1.07 -21.76
N LYS A 28 12.36 -1.21 -22.10
CA LYS A 28 12.92 -2.51 -22.47
C LYS A 28 12.89 -3.44 -21.26
N PRO A 29 12.22 -4.61 -21.34
CA PRO A 29 12.11 -5.51 -20.21
C PRO A 29 13.50 -6.03 -19.81
N PRO A 30 13.77 -6.17 -18.50
CA PRO A 30 14.95 -6.83 -17.96
C PRO A 30 15.15 -8.21 -18.57
N LYS A 31 16.37 -8.55 -18.98
CA LYS A 31 16.70 -9.89 -19.49
C LYS A 31 16.92 -10.92 -18.36
N LYS A 32 16.15 -10.84 -17.26
CA LYS A 32 16.23 -11.83 -16.17
C LYS A 32 15.40 -13.07 -16.54
N LYS A 33 15.93 -14.25 -16.23
CA LYS A 33 15.23 -15.52 -16.47
C LYS A 33 14.04 -15.64 -15.51
N LEU A 34 12.90 -16.11 -16.01
CA LEU A 34 11.75 -16.48 -15.19
C LEU A 34 12.16 -17.63 -14.27
N ARG A 35 12.16 -17.37 -12.95
CA ARG A 35 12.34 -18.39 -11.91
C ARG A 35 10.99 -18.78 -11.36
N ASN A 36 10.79 -20.06 -11.06
CA ASN A 36 9.49 -20.56 -10.58
C ASN A 36 9.09 -19.83 -9.28
N PRO A 37 7.88 -19.25 -9.19
CA PRO A 37 7.43 -18.53 -7.99
C PRO A 37 7.47 -19.41 -6.74
N TYR A 38 7.25 -20.72 -6.88
CA TYR A 38 7.31 -21.66 -5.76
C TYR A 38 8.73 -21.84 -5.19
N GLU A 39 9.76 -21.78 -6.04
CA GLU A 39 11.15 -21.83 -5.60
C GLU A 39 11.52 -20.55 -4.85
N ILE A 40 11.15 -19.39 -5.40
CA ILE A 40 11.38 -18.08 -4.77
C ILE A 40 10.74 -18.02 -3.37
N LEU A 41 9.50 -18.51 -3.23
CA LEU A 41 8.81 -18.52 -1.95
C LEU A 41 9.41 -19.50 -0.92
N LYS A 42 10.08 -20.56 -1.39
CA LYS A 42 10.78 -21.54 -0.54
C LYS A 42 12.12 -21.04 -0.04
N GLU A 43 12.78 -20.16 -0.78
CA GLU A 43 14.05 -19.55 -0.40
C GLU A 43 13.89 -18.52 0.73
N LEU A 44 12.66 -18.06 0.99
CA LEU A 44 12.37 -17.13 2.07
C LEU A 44 12.60 -17.77 3.43
N THR A 45 13.35 -17.06 4.27
CA THR A 45 13.58 -17.43 5.66
C THR A 45 12.29 -17.33 6.48
N SER A 46 12.19 -18.08 7.58
CA SER A 46 11.08 -17.96 8.52
C SER A 46 10.90 -16.54 9.02
N HIS A 47 11.99 -15.81 9.23
CA HIS A 47 11.95 -14.41 9.65
C HIS A 47 11.27 -13.51 8.60
N GLN A 48 11.61 -13.64 7.32
CA GLN A 48 10.99 -12.88 6.23
C GLN A 48 9.49 -13.16 6.12
N TRP A 49 9.08 -14.43 6.23
CA TRP A 49 7.66 -14.81 6.23
C TRP A 49 6.89 -14.24 7.42
N LEU A 50 7.49 -14.23 8.62
CA LEU A 50 6.87 -13.65 9.81
C LEU A 50 6.70 -12.13 9.69
N MET A 51 7.71 -11.43 9.17
CA MET A 51 7.65 -9.98 8.93
C MET A 51 6.63 -9.61 7.85
N PHE A 52 6.61 -10.38 6.76
CA PHE A 52 5.59 -10.25 5.71
C PHE A 52 4.18 -10.44 6.28
N SER A 53 3.97 -11.52 7.05
CA SER A 53 2.68 -11.83 7.65
C SER A 53 2.22 -10.73 8.62
N ALA A 54 3.14 -10.14 9.39
CA ALA A 54 2.80 -9.05 10.30
C ALA A 54 2.27 -7.83 9.53
N GLY A 55 2.98 -7.40 8.49
CA GLY A 55 2.54 -6.28 7.65
C GLY A 55 1.24 -6.57 6.90
N PHE A 56 1.11 -7.77 6.30
CA PHE A 56 -0.08 -8.21 5.58
C PHE A 56 -1.32 -8.27 6.48
N LEU A 57 -1.21 -8.84 7.69
CA LEU A 57 -2.31 -8.90 8.65
C LEU A 57 -2.71 -7.51 9.13
N GLY A 58 -1.73 -6.64 9.39
CA GLY A 58 -1.97 -5.24 9.75
C GLY A 58 -2.75 -4.50 8.66
N TRP A 59 -2.32 -4.63 7.40
CA TRP A 59 -3.00 -4.00 6.26
C TRP A 59 -4.39 -4.58 5.98
N THR A 60 -4.53 -5.90 6.10
CA THR A 60 -5.82 -6.57 5.94
C THR A 60 -6.82 -6.09 6.98
N TRP A 61 -6.38 -5.95 8.23
CA TRP A 61 -7.25 -5.48 9.30
C TRP A 61 -7.59 -3.99 9.20
N ASP A 62 -6.63 -3.14 8.81
CA ASP A 62 -6.88 -1.73 8.48
C ASP A 62 -8.00 -1.59 7.44
N SER A 63 -7.94 -2.45 6.42
CA SER A 63 -8.91 -2.47 5.33
C SER A 63 -10.27 -3.03 5.80
N PHE A 64 -10.28 -4.02 6.68
CA PHE A 64 -11.50 -4.50 7.32
C PHE A 64 -12.23 -3.35 8.03
N ASP A 65 -11.54 -2.64 8.93
CA ASP A 65 -12.13 -1.55 9.71
C ASP A 65 -12.58 -0.37 8.82
N PHE A 66 -11.86 -0.12 7.71
CA PHE A 66 -12.29 0.86 6.71
C PHE A 66 -13.68 0.53 6.14
N PHE A 67 -13.86 -0.71 5.72
CA PHE A 67 -15.06 -1.15 5.03
C PHE A 67 -16.24 -1.35 5.96
N THR A 68 -16.03 -1.72 7.22
CA THR A 68 -17.12 -1.87 8.20
C THR A 68 -17.93 -0.57 8.33
N VAL A 69 -17.26 0.58 8.40
CA VAL A 69 -17.94 1.89 8.46
C VAL A 69 -18.77 2.12 7.20
N SER A 70 -18.20 1.91 6.02
CA SER A 70 -18.89 2.10 4.74
C SER A 70 -20.14 1.22 4.57
N MET A 71 -20.11 0.01 5.13
CA MET A 71 -21.24 -0.92 5.08
C MET A 71 -22.34 -0.57 6.10
N THR A 72 -21.98 0.08 7.20
CA THR A 72 -22.91 0.45 8.30
C THR A 72 -23.56 1.83 8.16
N ILE A 73 -23.38 2.54 7.03
CA ILE A 73 -23.90 3.91 6.84
C ILE A 73 -25.42 3.97 7.04
N THR A 74 -26.14 2.95 6.59
CA THR A 74 -27.61 2.92 6.67
C THR A 74 -28.09 2.84 8.11
N GLU A 75 -27.51 1.93 8.88
CA GLU A 75 -27.82 1.71 10.28
C GLU A 75 -27.43 2.91 11.14
N LEU A 76 -26.31 3.58 10.83
CA LEU A 76 -25.89 4.80 11.51
C LEU A 76 -26.85 5.97 11.24
N SER A 77 -27.35 6.10 10.01
CA SER A 77 -28.32 7.13 9.64
C SER A 77 -29.66 6.93 10.36
N GLU A 78 -30.16 5.68 10.38
CA GLU A 78 -31.41 5.31 11.06
C GLU A 78 -31.31 5.50 12.57
N GLU A 79 -30.21 5.08 13.19
CA GLU A 79 -30.07 5.15 14.64
C GLU A 79 -29.91 6.58 15.15
N PHE A 80 -29.07 7.39 14.50
CA PHE A 80 -28.85 8.76 14.93
C PHE A 80 -29.93 9.73 14.44
N GLY A 81 -30.87 9.27 13.60
CA GLY A 81 -31.95 10.10 13.06
C GLY A 81 -31.43 11.24 12.16
N VAL A 82 -30.32 11.00 11.46
CA VAL A 82 -29.60 11.98 10.63
C VAL A 82 -29.66 11.59 9.16
N SER A 83 -29.41 12.55 8.27
CA SER A 83 -29.37 12.26 6.84
C SER A 83 -28.16 11.40 6.46
N TYR A 84 -28.29 10.56 5.42
CA TYR A 84 -27.16 9.81 4.84
C TYR A 84 -25.99 10.73 4.45
N SER A 85 -26.29 11.96 4.00
CA SER A 85 -25.28 12.95 3.64
C SER A 85 -24.44 13.41 4.83
N ASP A 86 -25.04 13.58 6.01
CA ASP A 86 -24.29 14.01 7.20
C ASP A 86 -23.32 12.92 7.67
N VAL A 87 -23.75 11.66 7.63
CA VAL A 87 -22.90 10.49 7.94
C VAL A 87 -21.76 10.38 6.93
N SER A 88 -22.06 10.49 5.64
CA SER A 88 -21.08 10.40 4.55
C SER A 88 -20.06 11.54 4.58
N TRP A 89 -20.49 12.78 4.88
CA TRP A 89 -19.59 13.92 5.05
C TRP A 89 -18.61 13.69 6.20
N GLY A 90 -19.10 13.21 7.34
CA GLY A 90 -18.25 12.87 8.47
C GLY A 90 -17.21 11.77 8.19
N MET A 91 -17.56 10.79 7.36
CA MET A 91 -16.61 9.79 6.86
C MET A 91 -15.56 10.42 5.94
N THR A 92 -15.93 11.41 5.13
CA THR A 92 -15.00 12.14 4.28
C THR A 92 -13.97 12.90 5.12
N VAL A 93 -14.38 13.56 6.21
CA VAL A 93 -13.45 14.21 7.16
C VAL A 93 -12.47 13.19 7.75
N THR A 94 -12.94 11.99 8.07
CA THR A 94 -12.08 10.89 8.55
C THR A 94 -11.01 10.51 7.52
N LEU A 95 -11.38 10.42 6.23
CA LEU A 95 -10.43 10.19 5.13
C LEU A 95 -9.40 11.31 5.01
N MET A 96 -9.80 12.58 5.15
CA MET A 96 -8.87 13.73 5.08
C MET A 96 -7.78 13.63 6.16
N LEU A 97 -8.18 13.23 7.37
CA LEU A 97 -7.26 13.13 8.52
C LEU A 97 -6.27 11.96 8.42
N ARG A 98 -6.49 10.99 7.52
CA ARG A 98 -5.49 9.94 7.23
C ARG A 98 -4.17 10.53 6.74
N SER A 99 -4.20 11.63 6.00
CA SER A 99 -2.97 12.29 5.54
C SER A 99 -2.16 12.84 6.73
N VAL A 100 -2.83 13.36 7.75
CA VAL A 100 -2.19 13.83 9.00
C VAL A 100 -1.54 12.65 9.74
N GLY A 101 -2.27 11.53 9.82
CA GLY A 101 -1.76 10.27 10.34
C GLY A 101 -0.49 9.77 9.66
N ALA A 102 -0.49 9.77 8.33
CA ALA A 102 0.66 9.35 7.52
C ALA A 102 1.91 10.20 7.79
N VAL A 103 1.76 11.51 7.99
CA VAL A 103 2.88 12.38 8.37
C VAL A 103 3.42 12.00 9.75
N ILE A 104 2.54 11.91 10.76
CA ILE A 104 2.94 11.67 12.14
C ILE A 104 3.63 10.31 12.28
N PHE A 105 2.95 9.23 11.89
CA PHE A 105 3.46 7.89 12.07
C PHE A 105 4.53 7.51 11.04
N GLY A 106 4.53 8.11 9.86
CA GLY A 106 5.60 7.97 8.87
C GLY A 106 6.94 8.50 9.41
N ILE A 107 6.95 9.73 9.95
CA ILE A 107 8.13 10.32 10.60
C ILE A 107 8.60 9.46 11.78
N LEU A 108 7.65 8.99 12.61
CA LEU A 108 7.97 8.12 13.74
C LEU A 108 8.57 6.79 13.28
N ALA A 109 8.11 6.21 12.17
CA ALA A 109 8.61 4.94 11.65
C ALA A 109 9.98 5.05 10.99
N ASP A 110 10.26 6.15 10.31
CA ASP A 110 11.58 6.41 9.72
C ASP A 110 12.65 6.74 10.78
N ARG A 111 12.22 7.24 11.95
CA ARG A 111 13.10 7.57 13.06
C ARG A 111 13.30 6.44 14.07
N TYR A 112 12.20 5.92 14.62
CA TYR A 112 12.21 5.01 15.77
C TYR A 112 12.13 3.53 15.37
N GLY A 113 11.90 3.23 14.09
CA GLY A 113 11.70 1.88 13.57
C GLY A 113 10.24 1.61 13.26
N ARG A 114 9.96 0.52 12.54
CA ARG A 114 8.63 0.21 12.02
C ARG A 114 7.77 -0.50 13.08
N LYS A 115 8.41 -1.19 14.05
CA LYS A 115 7.72 -1.97 15.09
C LYS A 115 6.81 -1.15 15.98
N TRP A 116 7.35 -0.14 16.66
CA TRP A 116 6.60 0.61 17.67
C TRP A 116 5.47 1.46 17.10
N PRO A 117 5.66 2.19 15.98
CA PRO A 117 4.56 2.92 15.34
C PRO A 117 3.43 1.99 14.89
N MET A 118 3.74 0.79 14.38
CA MET A 118 2.73 -0.20 14.05
C MET A 118 1.96 -0.68 15.29
N ILE A 119 2.65 -1.02 16.38
CA ILE A 119 2.00 -1.42 17.65
C ILE A 119 1.12 -0.30 18.22
N ILE A 120 1.61 0.95 18.21
CA ILE A 120 0.86 2.11 18.70
C ILE A 120 -0.39 2.35 17.85
N ASN A 121 -0.29 2.26 16.51
CA ASN A 121 -1.46 2.40 15.64
C ASN A 121 -2.50 1.31 15.89
N LEU A 122 -2.09 0.05 15.99
CA LEU A 122 -3.02 -1.04 16.30
C LEU A 122 -3.66 -0.87 17.68
N ALA A 123 -2.91 -0.38 18.68
CA ALA A 123 -3.47 -0.08 19.99
C ALA A 123 -4.50 1.07 19.93
N LEU A 124 -4.23 2.09 19.13
CA LEU A 124 -5.18 3.17 18.86
C LEU A 124 -6.43 2.66 18.13
N PHE A 125 -6.31 1.70 17.21
CA PHE A 125 -7.48 1.07 16.57
C PHE A 125 -8.38 0.42 17.61
N ILE A 126 -7.82 -0.41 18.50
CA ILE A 126 -8.59 -1.07 19.56
C ILE A 126 -9.36 -0.03 20.39
N VAL A 127 -8.68 1.00 20.90
CA VAL A 127 -9.30 1.99 21.77
C VAL A 127 -10.38 2.78 21.03
N LEU A 128 -10.05 3.34 19.86
CA LEU A 128 -10.95 4.21 19.11
C LEU A 128 -12.14 3.43 18.53
N GLU A 129 -11.95 2.18 18.16
CA GLU A 129 -13.01 1.33 17.65
C GLU A 129 -13.99 0.89 18.73
N LEU A 130 -13.47 0.51 19.91
CA LEU A 130 -14.30 0.30 21.10
C LEU A 130 -15.10 1.56 21.44
N CYS A 131 -14.45 2.73 21.49
CA CYS A 131 -15.11 4.01 21.73
C CYS A 131 -16.22 4.31 20.72
N SER A 132 -16.04 3.92 19.46
CA SER A 132 -17.03 4.15 18.40
C SER A 132 -18.31 3.35 18.63
N GLY A 133 -18.20 2.12 19.15
CA GLY A 133 -19.35 1.32 19.56
C GLY A 133 -20.11 1.89 20.77
N PHE A 134 -19.48 2.75 21.58
CA PHE A 134 -20.13 3.43 22.72
C PHE A 134 -20.65 4.84 22.39
N CYS A 135 -20.55 5.28 21.14
CA CYS A 135 -21.08 6.58 20.73
C CYS A 135 -22.61 6.55 20.67
N ASN A 136 -23.23 7.61 21.22
CA ASN A 136 -24.70 7.77 21.26
C ASN A 136 -25.20 8.91 20.37
N THR A 137 -24.29 9.72 19.82
CA THR A 137 -24.62 10.84 18.92
C THR A 137 -23.68 10.86 17.73
N LEU A 138 -24.18 11.37 16.59
CA LEU A 138 -23.36 11.51 15.38
C LEU A 138 -22.07 12.35 15.63
N PRO A 139 -22.11 13.52 16.28
CA PRO A 139 -20.88 14.30 16.50
C PRO A 139 -19.84 13.56 17.34
N GLN A 140 -20.26 12.80 18.35
CA GLN A 140 -19.36 11.96 19.15
C GLN A 140 -18.72 10.87 18.27
N PHE A 141 -19.55 10.18 17.48
CA PHE A 141 -19.09 9.15 16.55
C PHE A 141 -18.10 9.71 15.53
N LEU A 142 -18.41 10.85 14.91
CA LEU A 142 -17.54 11.52 13.95
C LEU A 142 -16.24 12.05 14.57
N GLY A 143 -16.27 12.51 15.82
CA GLY A 143 -15.08 12.91 16.56
C GLY A 143 -14.14 11.72 16.80
N VAL A 144 -14.67 10.58 17.25
CA VAL A 144 -13.88 9.36 17.43
C VAL A 144 -13.37 8.83 16.09
N ARG A 145 -14.20 8.87 15.04
CA ARG A 145 -13.80 8.47 13.68
C ARG A 145 -12.72 9.36 13.10
N SER A 146 -12.78 10.66 13.35
CA SER A 146 -11.74 11.60 12.95
C SER A 146 -10.38 11.24 13.55
N LEU A 147 -10.35 10.90 14.84
CA LEU A 147 -9.14 10.39 15.50
C LEU A 147 -8.71 9.03 14.94
N TYR A 148 -9.67 8.15 14.64
CA TYR A 148 -9.40 6.86 14.01
C TYR A 148 -8.76 7.06 12.64
N GLY A 149 -9.20 8.03 11.84
CA GLY A 149 -8.58 8.40 10.56
C GLY A 149 -7.11 8.75 10.70
N ILE A 150 -6.72 9.47 11.77
CA ILE A 150 -5.31 9.78 12.05
C ILE A 150 -4.52 8.50 12.35
N ALA A 151 -5.04 7.58 13.15
CA ALA A 151 -4.37 6.29 13.39
C ALA A 151 -4.26 5.47 12.08
N MET A 152 -5.37 5.39 11.34
CA MET A 152 -5.51 4.58 10.12
C MET A 152 -4.52 5.03 9.03
N GLY A 153 -4.39 6.34 8.86
CA GLY A 153 -3.42 6.93 7.95
C GLY A 153 -1.97 6.53 8.23
N GLY A 154 -1.66 6.24 9.48
CA GLY A 154 -0.32 5.94 9.96
C GLY A 154 0.14 4.49 9.78
N LEU A 155 -0.73 3.56 9.40
CA LEU A 155 -0.41 2.13 9.39
C LEU A 155 0.19 1.64 8.07
N PHE A 156 -0.27 2.16 6.91
CA PHE A 156 0.14 1.68 5.59
C PHE A 156 1.66 1.74 5.37
N GLY A 157 2.30 2.89 5.61
CA GLY A 157 3.74 3.08 5.41
C GLY A 157 4.60 2.11 6.25
N PRO A 158 4.40 2.06 7.58
CA PRO A 158 5.10 1.09 8.45
C PRO A 158 4.80 -0.37 8.12
N ALA A 159 3.55 -0.71 7.74
CA ALA A 159 3.17 -2.08 7.38
C ALA A 159 3.84 -2.52 6.06
N ALA A 160 3.83 -1.67 5.03
CA ALA A 160 4.49 -1.93 3.75
C ALA A 160 6.01 -2.08 3.93
N ALA A 161 6.63 -1.20 4.71
CA ALA A 161 8.05 -1.30 5.04
C ALA A 161 8.39 -2.59 5.80
N THR A 162 7.58 -2.94 6.81
CA THR A 162 7.74 -4.19 7.57
C THR A 162 7.62 -5.42 6.67
N ALA A 163 6.69 -5.41 5.72
CA ALA A 163 6.44 -6.56 4.86
C ALA A 163 7.46 -6.73 3.74
N LEU A 164 8.00 -5.63 3.19
CA LEU A 164 8.69 -5.66 1.90
C LEU A 164 10.19 -5.30 1.94
N GLU A 165 10.68 -4.62 2.98
CA GLU A 165 12.10 -4.17 3.04
C GLU A 165 13.10 -5.34 3.09
N ASP A 166 12.82 -6.32 3.94
CA ASP A 166 13.73 -7.44 4.21
C ASP A 166 13.61 -8.59 3.19
N LEU A 167 12.71 -8.46 2.20
CA LEU A 167 12.50 -9.50 1.20
C LEU A 167 13.61 -9.49 0.14
N PRO A 168 14.00 -10.66 -0.39
CA PRO A 168 14.90 -10.75 -1.52
C PRO A 168 14.25 -10.11 -2.75
N TYR A 169 15.07 -9.50 -3.59
CA TYR A 169 14.61 -8.69 -4.72
C TYR A 169 13.58 -9.42 -5.62
N GLU A 170 13.81 -10.71 -5.86
CA GLU A 170 12.96 -11.54 -6.73
C GLU A 170 11.57 -11.81 -6.14
N ALA A 171 11.47 -11.93 -4.81
CA ALA A 171 10.19 -12.15 -4.12
C ALA A 171 9.39 -10.86 -3.94
N ARG A 172 10.06 -9.69 -3.92
CA ARG A 172 9.42 -8.38 -3.64
C ARG A 172 8.25 -8.08 -4.56
N GLY A 173 8.28 -8.48 -5.83
CA GLY A 173 7.16 -8.23 -6.75
C GLY A 173 5.91 -9.04 -6.42
N LEU A 174 6.08 -10.35 -6.23
CA LEU A 174 4.99 -11.27 -5.88
C LEU A 174 4.40 -10.91 -4.51
N LEU A 175 5.26 -10.68 -3.52
CA LEU A 175 4.84 -10.35 -2.16
C LEU A 175 4.32 -8.92 -2.04
N SER A 176 4.78 -7.96 -2.85
CA SER A 176 4.10 -6.66 -2.98
C SER A 176 2.68 -6.82 -3.49
N GLY A 177 2.49 -7.67 -4.51
CA GLY A 177 1.17 -8.03 -5.01
C GLY A 177 0.30 -8.59 -3.90
N LEU A 178 0.78 -9.61 -3.21
CA LEU A 178 0.05 -10.24 -2.11
C LEU A 178 -0.22 -9.26 -0.94
N PHE A 179 0.75 -8.40 -0.61
CA PHE A 179 0.59 -7.37 0.41
C PHE A 179 -0.59 -6.46 0.09
N GLU A 180 -0.62 -5.89 -1.12
CA GLU A 180 -1.70 -4.97 -1.53
C GLU A 180 -3.07 -5.65 -1.51
N MET A 181 -3.12 -6.94 -1.86
CA MET A 181 -4.35 -7.73 -1.82
C MET A 181 -4.88 -7.98 -0.40
N GLY A 182 -4.15 -7.59 0.64
CA GLY A 182 -4.71 -7.44 1.98
C GLY A 182 -5.94 -6.52 2.01
N TYR A 183 -6.00 -5.52 1.12
CA TYR A 183 -7.15 -4.63 0.99
C TYR A 183 -8.43 -5.37 0.55
N ALA A 184 -8.33 -6.14 -0.54
CA ALA A 184 -9.44 -6.97 -1.04
C ALA A 184 -9.82 -8.07 -0.03
N THR A 185 -8.83 -8.64 0.65
CA THR A 185 -9.06 -9.63 1.71
C THR A 185 -9.84 -9.01 2.88
N GLY A 186 -9.46 -7.81 3.31
CA GLY A 186 -10.14 -7.04 4.35
C GLY A 186 -11.58 -6.71 3.98
N TYR A 187 -11.84 -6.32 2.73
CA TYR A 187 -13.20 -6.13 2.20
C TYR A 187 -14.05 -7.40 2.32
N LEU A 188 -13.52 -8.55 1.88
CA LEU A 188 -14.25 -9.81 1.91
C LEU A 188 -14.55 -10.25 3.35
N LEU A 189 -13.60 -10.08 4.26
CA LEU A 189 -13.81 -10.33 5.69
C LEU A 189 -14.88 -9.36 6.25
N ALA A 190 -14.80 -8.07 5.94
CA ALA A 190 -15.77 -7.07 6.40
C ALA A 190 -17.18 -7.42 5.93
N ALA A 191 -17.36 -7.77 4.65
CA ALA A 191 -18.64 -8.20 4.11
C ALA A 191 -19.17 -9.47 4.80
N ALA A 192 -18.30 -10.45 5.06
CA ALA A 192 -18.66 -11.70 5.72
C ALA A 192 -19.11 -11.47 7.18
N PHE A 193 -18.33 -10.72 7.96
CA PHE A 193 -18.64 -10.42 9.36
C PHE A 193 -19.79 -9.44 9.52
N TYR A 194 -19.94 -8.45 8.61
CA TYR A 194 -21.11 -7.58 8.58
C TYR A 194 -22.39 -8.43 8.43
N ARG A 195 -22.43 -9.33 7.43
CA ARG A 195 -23.57 -10.23 7.22
C ARG A 195 -23.81 -11.18 8.40
N ALA A 196 -22.74 -11.63 9.05
CA ALA A 196 -22.83 -12.57 10.16
C ALA A 196 -23.26 -11.93 11.49
N LEU A 197 -22.84 -10.69 11.78
CA LEU A 197 -22.99 -10.06 13.09
C LEU A 197 -24.10 -9.01 13.15
N VAL A 198 -24.24 -8.16 12.12
CA VAL A 198 -25.14 -7.00 12.16
C VAL A 198 -26.62 -7.44 12.21
N PRO A 199 -27.10 -8.39 11.39
CA PRO A 199 -28.49 -8.83 11.43
C PRO A 199 -28.84 -9.77 12.59
N THR A 200 -27.83 -10.42 13.20
CA THR A 200 -28.04 -11.52 14.16
C THR A 200 -27.90 -11.09 15.61
N THR A 201 -27.22 -9.97 15.87
CA THR A 201 -26.91 -9.50 17.23
C THR A 201 -27.88 -8.39 17.63
N SER A 202 -28.33 -8.40 18.89
CA SER A 202 -29.23 -7.36 19.44
C SER A 202 -28.66 -5.94 19.44
N ARG A 203 -27.33 -5.79 19.29
CA ARG A 203 -26.60 -4.52 19.27
C ARG A 203 -26.30 -4.02 17.84
N GLY A 204 -26.79 -4.70 16.80
CA GLY A 204 -26.69 -4.27 15.41
C GLY A 204 -25.25 -3.99 14.97
N TRP A 205 -25.02 -2.80 14.40
CA TRP A 205 -23.70 -2.38 13.89
C TRP A 205 -22.61 -2.25 14.98
N ARG A 206 -22.97 -2.06 16.25
CA ARG A 206 -21.97 -1.91 17.33
C ARG A 206 -21.18 -3.18 17.58
N SER A 207 -21.80 -4.35 17.40
CA SER A 207 -21.12 -5.63 17.59
C SER A 207 -19.98 -5.82 16.59
N LEU A 208 -20.13 -5.26 15.38
CA LEU A 208 -19.11 -5.30 14.35
C LEU A 208 -17.86 -4.51 14.77
N PHE A 209 -18.00 -3.32 15.36
CA PHE A 209 -16.88 -2.52 15.86
C PHE A 209 -16.22 -3.14 17.10
N TRP A 210 -17.00 -3.73 18.02
CA TRP A 210 -16.42 -4.43 19.17
C TRP A 210 -15.65 -5.69 18.76
N PHE A 211 -16.13 -6.40 17.74
CA PHE A 211 -15.39 -7.50 17.13
C PHE A 211 -14.14 -6.99 16.38
N GLY A 212 -14.26 -5.88 15.65
CA GLY A 212 -13.18 -5.15 14.99
C GLY A 212 -11.98 -4.93 15.90
N ALA A 213 -12.24 -4.49 17.13
CA ALA A 213 -11.21 -4.23 18.14
C ALA A 213 -10.48 -5.49 18.67
N GLY A 214 -10.94 -6.71 18.40
CA GLY A 214 -10.35 -7.94 18.94
C GLY A 214 -9.05 -8.36 18.22
N PRO A 215 -9.09 -8.67 16.92
CA PRO A 215 -7.93 -9.18 16.18
C PRO A 215 -6.68 -8.28 16.13
N PRO A 216 -6.76 -6.94 16.18
CA PRO A 216 -5.57 -6.09 16.34
C PRO A 216 -4.74 -6.47 17.57
N LEU A 217 -5.36 -6.95 18.66
CA LEU A 217 -4.64 -7.43 19.84
C LEU A 217 -3.73 -8.61 19.51
N LEU A 218 -4.21 -9.56 18.69
CA LEU A 218 -3.42 -10.71 18.26
C LEU A 218 -2.27 -10.27 17.36
N ILE A 219 -2.51 -9.30 16.47
CA ILE A 219 -1.48 -8.73 15.60
C ILE A 219 -0.41 -7.98 16.43
N ILE A 220 -0.82 -7.26 17.47
CA ILE A 220 0.11 -6.61 18.42
C ILE A 220 0.98 -7.65 19.11
N ILE A 221 0.38 -8.70 19.68
CA ILE A 221 1.11 -9.77 20.37
C ILE A 221 2.11 -10.40 19.39
N PHE A 222 1.66 -10.73 18.18
CA PHE A 222 2.51 -11.28 17.13
C PHE A 222 3.68 -10.34 16.79
N ARG A 223 3.40 -9.06 16.56
CA ARG A 223 4.44 -8.05 16.24
C ARG A 223 5.38 -7.77 17.41
N TRP A 224 4.93 -7.94 18.64
CA TRP A 224 5.73 -7.74 19.86
C TRP A 224 6.88 -8.74 19.93
N TYR A 225 6.65 -10.01 19.61
CA TYR A 225 7.69 -11.04 19.60
C TYR A 225 8.65 -10.94 18.42
N LEU A 226 8.28 -10.22 17.36
CA LEU A 226 9.16 -10.03 16.21
C LEU A 226 10.17 -8.90 16.43
N PRO A 227 11.43 -9.08 15.99
CA PRO A 227 12.42 -8.01 16.02
C PRO A 227 12.06 -6.91 14.99
N GLU A 228 12.84 -5.83 14.99
CA GLU A 228 12.76 -4.80 13.95
C GLU A 228 13.32 -5.31 12.62
N THR A 229 12.98 -4.67 11.49
CA THR A 229 13.52 -5.06 10.18
C THR A 229 15.05 -4.98 10.18
N ASN A 230 15.68 -5.94 9.52
CA ASN A 230 17.14 -6.04 9.47
C ASN A 230 17.74 -4.83 8.75
N HIS A 231 17.08 -4.40 7.66
CA HIS A 231 17.45 -3.19 6.96
C HIS A 231 17.41 -1.94 7.88
N PHE A 232 16.41 -1.82 8.75
CA PHE A 232 16.35 -0.70 9.69
C PHE A 232 17.44 -0.79 10.77
N GLN A 233 17.74 -1.99 11.27
CA GLN A 233 18.79 -2.18 12.28
C GLN A 233 20.17 -1.78 11.74
N VAL A 234 20.51 -2.14 10.51
CA VAL A 234 21.76 -1.73 9.85
C VAL A 234 21.82 -0.21 9.69
N MET A 235 20.74 0.40 9.18
CA MET A 235 20.64 1.86 9.04
C MET A 235 20.74 2.59 10.39
N LYS A 236 20.15 2.01 11.44
CA LYS A 236 20.21 2.55 12.79
C LYS A 236 21.64 2.49 13.34
N ALA A 237 22.33 1.36 13.18
CA ALA A 237 23.72 1.20 13.60
C ALA A 237 24.66 2.16 12.84
N GLU A 238 24.45 2.37 11.54
CA GLU A 238 25.19 3.37 10.75
C GLU A 238 24.98 4.79 11.31
N ARG A 239 23.73 5.16 11.63
CA ARG A 239 23.40 6.45 12.24
C ARG A 239 24.02 6.62 13.62
N GLU A 240 23.99 5.59 14.46
CA GLU A 240 24.60 5.60 15.79
C GLU A 240 26.12 5.72 15.71
N ALA A 241 26.77 5.01 14.79
CA ALA A 241 28.20 5.13 14.51
C ALA A 241 28.58 6.55 14.06
N ARG A 242 27.78 7.15 13.17
CA ARG A 242 27.96 8.54 12.73
C ARG A 242 27.74 9.53 13.86
N ALA A 243 26.74 9.33 14.70
CA ALA A 243 26.48 10.17 15.85
C ALA A 243 27.64 10.11 16.85
N ASN A 244 28.15 8.90 17.15
CA ASN A 244 29.30 8.70 18.03
C ASN A 244 30.58 9.37 17.50
N ALA A 245 30.79 9.39 16.18
CA ALA A 245 31.91 10.12 15.56
C ALA A 245 31.80 11.65 15.67
N VAL A 246 30.60 12.19 15.90
CA VAL A 246 30.32 13.64 16.01
C VAL A 246 30.11 14.08 17.47
N ALA A 247 29.84 13.14 18.38
CA ALA A 247 29.40 13.37 19.76
C ALA A 247 30.51 13.75 20.76
N GLU A 248 31.59 14.40 20.35
CA GLU A 248 32.53 15.05 21.29
C GLU A 248 31.90 16.23 22.05
N ASN A 249 30.70 16.71 21.67
CA ASN A 249 30.02 17.81 22.37
C ASN A 249 28.56 17.47 22.73
N GLY A 250 28.26 17.52 24.02
CA GLY A 250 27.01 17.07 24.65
C GLY A 250 25.70 17.75 24.21
N ASP A 251 24.60 17.13 24.68
CA ASP A 251 23.17 17.30 24.35
C ASP A 251 22.72 16.71 23.01
N THR A 252 22.60 15.37 22.97
CA THR A 252 22.41 14.58 21.75
C THR A 252 20.95 14.40 21.32
N LYS A 253 19.99 14.06 22.22
CA LYS A 253 18.66 13.57 21.77
C LYS A 253 17.74 14.61 21.11
N ALA A 254 17.64 15.82 21.66
CA ALA A 254 16.78 16.88 21.10
C ALA A 254 17.40 17.53 19.86
N LYS A 255 18.73 17.69 19.83
CA LYS A 255 19.47 18.14 18.65
C LYS A 255 19.36 17.12 17.52
N ASP A 256 19.42 15.82 17.84
CA ASP A 256 19.27 14.73 16.88
C ASP A 256 17.84 14.64 16.27
N PHE A 257 16.79 14.94 17.03
CA PHE A 257 15.43 15.09 16.45
C PHE A 257 15.35 16.24 15.45
N ARG A 258 15.89 17.40 15.81
CA ARG A 258 15.87 18.56 14.94
C ARG A 258 16.74 18.37 13.70
N VAL A 259 17.88 17.68 13.82
CA VAL A 259 18.74 17.32 12.68
C VAL A 259 18.02 16.34 11.75
N PHE A 260 17.40 15.29 12.28
CA PHE A 260 16.59 14.37 11.47
C PHE A 260 15.46 15.08 10.73
N ILE A 261 14.67 15.94 11.39
CA ILE A 261 13.60 16.68 10.74
C ILE A 261 14.15 17.64 9.67
N ARG A 262 15.30 18.27 9.91
CA ARG A 262 15.95 19.14 8.92
C ARG A 262 16.42 18.34 7.69
N ASP A 263 17.02 17.17 7.92
CA ASP A 263 17.53 16.32 6.84
C ASP A 263 16.38 15.64 6.08
N ALA A 264 15.30 15.28 6.79
CA ALA A 264 14.03 14.87 6.20
C ALA A 264 13.42 15.98 5.33
N GLY A 265 13.38 17.21 5.84
CA GLY A 265 12.88 18.37 5.09
C GLY A 265 13.71 18.68 3.85
N ARG A 266 15.04 18.50 3.92
CA ARG A 266 15.94 18.59 2.76
C ARG A 266 15.66 17.50 1.75
N ALA A 267 15.63 16.23 2.16
CA ALA A 267 15.35 15.12 1.27
C ALA A 267 13.97 15.23 0.60
N LEU A 268 12.95 15.72 1.31
CA LEU A 268 11.64 16.02 0.72
C LEU A 268 11.72 17.18 -0.29
N ARG A 269 12.47 18.24 0.03
CA ARG A 269 12.69 19.38 -0.88
C ARG A 269 13.44 18.97 -2.14
N ASP A 270 14.44 18.10 -2.03
CA ASP A 270 15.26 17.66 -3.16
C ASP A 270 14.47 16.68 -4.07
N ASN A 271 13.47 15.98 -3.50
CA ASN A 271 12.63 15.00 -4.20
C ASN A 271 11.16 15.44 -4.35
N TRP A 272 10.87 16.74 -4.26
CA TRP A 272 9.48 17.23 -4.25
C TRP A 272 8.72 16.91 -5.55
N VAL A 273 9.39 16.93 -6.71
CA VAL A 273 8.78 16.57 -8.01
C VAL A 273 8.36 15.11 -8.01
N LEU A 274 9.23 14.23 -7.50
CA LEU A 274 8.93 12.81 -7.35
C LEU A 274 7.74 12.60 -6.41
N PHE A 275 7.73 13.32 -5.29
CA PHE A 275 6.64 13.25 -4.33
C PHE A 275 5.30 13.68 -4.95
N VAL A 276 5.25 14.79 -5.69
CA VAL A 276 4.05 15.22 -6.43
C VAL A 276 3.65 14.19 -7.48
N TYR A 277 4.60 13.66 -8.23
CA TYR A 277 4.34 12.58 -9.20
C TYR A 277 3.68 11.37 -8.53
N LEU A 278 4.21 10.91 -7.38
CA LEU A 278 3.67 9.77 -6.66
C LEU A 278 2.25 10.04 -6.13
N ILE A 279 1.96 11.26 -5.66
CA ILE A 279 0.59 11.65 -5.26
C ILE A 279 -0.36 11.58 -6.45
N VAL A 280 0.01 12.20 -7.58
CA VAL A 280 -0.81 12.23 -8.80
C VAL A 280 -1.05 10.81 -9.32
N LEU A 281 -0.02 9.97 -9.30
CA LEU A 281 -0.12 8.56 -9.65
C LEU A 281 -1.10 7.83 -8.72
N MET A 282 -0.94 7.98 -7.39
CA MET A 282 -1.83 7.36 -6.40
C MET A 282 -3.28 7.84 -6.52
N THR A 283 -3.51 9.11 -6.87
CA THR A 283 -4.85 9.62 -7.16
C THR A 283 -5.47 8.86 -8.32
N GLY A 284 -4.72 8.67 -9.43
CA GLY A 284 -5.20 7.88 -10.56
C GLY A 284 -5.56 6.45 -10.19
N PHE A 285 -4.66 5.77 -9.47
CA PHE A 285 -4.85 4.37 -9.06
C PHE A 285 -6.06 4.19 -8.14
N ASN A 286 -6.24 5.09 -7.17
CA ASN A 286 -7.42 5.07 -6.32
C ASN A 286 -8.69 5.39 -7.11
N SER A 287 -8.63 6.36 -8.03
CA SER A 287 -9.77 6.69 -8.89
C SER A 287 -10.15 5.52 -9.78
N CYS A 288 -9.20 4.67 -10.15
CA CYS A 288 -9.47 3.45 -10.91
C CYS A 288 -10.30 2.46 -10.08
N SER A 289 -9.91 2.23 -8.83
CA SER A 289 -10.66 1.35 -7.92
C SER A 289 -12.06 1.87 -7.61
N HIS A 290 -12.20 3.16 -7.31
CA HIS A 290 -13.49 3.80 -7.09
C HIS A 290 -14.37 3.79 -8.35
N GLY A 291 -13.75 4.00 -9.52
CA GLY A 291 -14.42 3.96 -10.82
C GLY A 291 -14.98 2.59 -11.16
N SER A 292 -14.28 1.51 -10.79
CA SER A 292 -14.74 0.15 -11.08
C SER A 292 -15.71 -0.40 -10.02
N GLN A 293 -15.68 0.08 -8.77
CA GLN A 293 -16.38 -0.61 -7.67
C GLN A 293 -17.61 0.16 -7.13
N ASP A 294 -17.55 1.49 -6.98
CA ASP A 294 -18.52 2.23 -6.16
C ASP A 294 -19.96 2.13 -6.68
N PHE A 295 -20.16 2.38 -7.98
CA PHE A 295 -21.49 2.35 -8.62
C PHE A 295 -21.79 1.05 -9.35
N TYR A 296 -20.87 0.07 -9.35
CA TYR A 296 -21.08 -1.17 -10.08
C TYR A 296 -22.23 -2.02 -9.52
N PRO A 297 -22.38 -2.20 -8.18
CA PRO A 297 -23.57 -2.86 -7.62
C PRO A 297 -24.88 -2.16 -8.00
N THR A 298 -24.89 -0.82 -8.03
CA THR A 298 -26.05 -0.01 -8.45
C THR A 298 -26.35 -0.22 -9.92
N PHE A 299 -25.33 -0.29 -10.78
CA PHE A 299 -25.48 -0.65 -12.19
C PHE A 299 -26.12 -2.05 -12.36
N LEU A 300 -25.66 -3.05 -11.61
CA LEU A 300 -26.19 -4.42 -11.69
C LEU A 300 -27.66 -4.50 -11.27
N LYS A 301 -28.02 -3.85 -10.16
CA LYS A 301 -29.40 -3.81 -9.65
C LYS A 301 -30.31 -2.97 -10.54
N ASP A 302 -29.95 -1.70 -10.72
CA ASP A 302 -30.84 -0.74 -11.36
C ASP A 302 -30.89 -0.95 -12.86
N GLN A 303 -29.77 -1.18 -13.57
CA GLN A 303 -29.82 -1.27 -15.04
C GLN A 303 -29.92 -2.68 -15.58
N VAL A 304 -29.26 -3.64 -14.95
CA VAL A 304 -29.29 -5.03 -15.41
C VAL A 304 -30.48 -5.79 -14.80
N GLY A 305 -31.04 -5.32 -13.69
CA GLY A 305 -32.17 -5.95 -13.02
C GLY A 305 -31.78 -7.19 -12.23
N MET A 306 -30.53 -7.27 -11.79
CA MET A 306 -30.04 -8.41 -11.01
C MET A 306 -30.55 -8.39 -9.58
N ASP A 307 -30.80 -9.57 -9.03
CA ASP A 307 -31.13 -9.70 -7.63
C ASP A 307 -29.91 -9.42 -6.71
N ALA A 308 -30.17 -9.36 -5.40
CA ALA A 308 -29.12 -9.10 -4.42
C ALA A 308 -28.04 -10.20 -4.38
N THR A 309 -28.42 -11.46 -4.62
CA THR A 309 -27.51 -12.62 -4.61
C THR A 309 -26.58 -12.56 -5.81
N GLN A 310 -27.11 -12.37 -7.00
CA GLN A 310 -26.39 -12.21 -8.26
C GLN A 310 -25.41 -11.03 -8.21
N THR A 311 -25.87 -9.88 -7.70
CA THR A 311 -25.01 -8.69 -7.51
C THR A 311 -23.84 -9.02 -6.58
N THR A 312 -24.10 -9.70 -5.47
CA THR A 312 -23.08 -10.11 -4.50
C THR A 312 -22.08 -11.08 -5.13
N VAL A 313 -22.55 -12.08 -5.88
CA VAL A 313 -21.70 -13.07 -6.56
C VAL A 313 -20.75 -12.38 -7.54
N ILE A 314 -21.25 -11.46 -8.38
CA ILE A 314 -20.40 -10.74 -9.33
C ILE A 314 -19.34 -9.92 -8.61
N THR A 315 -19.71 -9.17 -7.57
CA THR A 315 -18.76 -8.36 -6.80
C THR A 315 -17.70 -9.22 -6.12
N VAL A 316 -18.08 -10.33 -5.50
CA VAL A 316 -17.13 -11.26 -4.84
C VAL A 316 -16.18 -11.89 -5.85
N VAL A 317 -16.69 -12.36 -6.99
CA VAL A 317 -15.84 -12.91 -8.06
C VAL A 317 -14.90 -11.85 -8.62
N GLY A 318 -15.37 -10.60 -8.76
CA GLY A 318 -14.51 -9.47 -9.10
C GLY A 318 -13.36 -9.27 -8.09
N GLN A 319 -13.63 -9.31 -6.78
CA GLN A 319 -12.58 -9.18 -5.76
C GLN A 319 -11.58 -10.36 -5.80
N ILE A 320 -12.03 -11.58 -6.12
CA ILE A 320 -11.13 -12.72 -6.38
C ILE A 320 -10.27 -12.47 -7.62
N GLY A 321 -10.84 -11.86 -8.66
CA GLY A 321 -10.11 -11.38 -9.84
C GLY A 321 -9.01 -10.40 -9.45
N ALA A 322 -9.31 -9.39 -8.62
CA ALA A 322 -8.31 -8.46 -8.09
C ALA A 322 -7.18 -9.18 -7.35
N LEU A 323 -7.52 -10.10 -6.43
CA LEU A 323 -6.57 -10.94 -5.69
C LEU A 323 -5.59 -11.68 -6.62
N ILE A 324 -6.11 -12.34 -7.65
CA ILE A 324 -5.30 -13.08 -8.62
C ILE A 324 -4.48 -12.13 -9.47
N GLY A 325 -5.08 -11.03 -9.95
CA GLY A 325 -4.40 -10.01 -10.74
C GLY A 325 -3.23 -9.36 -10.01
N GLY A 326 -3.45 -8.92 -8.77
CA GLY A 326 -2.41 -8.31 -7.94
C GLY A 326 -1.20 -9.21 -7.75
N CYS A 327 -1.42 -10.48 -7.39
CA CYS A 327 -0.35 -11.46 -7.20
C CYS A 327 0.37 -11.81 -8.51
N THR A 328 -0.38 -12.11 -9.58
CA THR A 328 0.19 -12.56 -10.86
C THR A 328 0.92 -11.45 -11.59
N ILE A 329 0.31 -10.27 -11.72
CA ILE A 329 0.90 -9.11 -12.37
C ILE A 329 2.02 -8.51 -11.49
N GLY A 330 1.87 -8.54 -10.16
CA GLY A 330 2.95 -8.26 -9.21
C GLY A 330 4.18 -9.12 -9.45
N TYR A 331 4.02 -10.43 -9.65
CA TYR A 331 5.11 -11.35 -9.99
C TYR A 331 5.71 -11.07 -11.37
N ILE A 332 4.88 -10.90 -12.42
CA ILE A 332 5.33 -10.58 -13.79
C ILE A 332 6.18 -9.30 -13.79
N SER A 333 5.84 -8.33 -12.94
CA SER A 333 6.53 -7.05 -12.85
C SER A 333 8.00 -7.16 -12.41
N THR A 334 8.40 -8.26 -11.77
CA THR A 334 9.81 -8.52 -11.42
C THR A 334 10.67 -8.77 -12.67
N PHE A 335 10.10 -9.29 -13.76
CA PHE A 335 10.84 -9.65 -14.97
C PHE A 335 10.61 -8.69 -16.13
N PHE A 336 9.39 -8.17 -16.28
CA PHE A 336 9.04 -7.25 -17.37
C PHE A 336 9.30 -5.78 -17.02
N GLY A 337 9.63 -5.49 -15.76
CA GLY A 337 9.69 -4.14 -15.20
C GLY A 337 8.36 -3.74 -14.56
N ARG A 338 8.43 -2.92 -13.52
CA ARG A 338 7.28 -2.46 -12.74
C ARG A 338 6.36 -1.63 -13.64
N ARG A 339 6.95 -0.67 -14.35
CA ARG A 339 6.21 0.33 -15.11
C ARG A 339 5.55 -0.22 -16.36
N LEU A 340 6.30 -0.99 -17.17
CA LEU A 340 5.78 -1.60 -18.39
C LEU A 340 4.59 -2.51 -18.06
N THR A 341 4.71 -3.31 -17.01
CA THR A 341 3.66 -4.22 -16.57
C THR A 341 2.38 -3.47 -16.19
N MET A 342 2.50 -2.39 -15.40
CA MET A 342 1.34 -1.55 -15.06
C MET A 342 0.71 -0.88 -16.29
N MET A 343 1.51 -0.42 -17.25
CA MET A 343 0.99 0.16 -18.50
C MET A 343 0.22 -0.85 -19.35
N ILE A 344 0.72 -2.08 -19.47
CA ILE A 344 0.03 -3.15 -20.19
C ILE A 344 -1.31 -3.45 -19.51
N SER A 345 -1.34 -3.52 -18.19
CA SER A 345 -2.58 -3.71 -17.45
C SER A 345 -3.57 -2.57 -17.64
N CYS A 346 -3.11 -1.32 -17.75
CA CYS A 346 -3.98 -0.18 -18.08
C CYS A 346 -4.60 -0.30 -19.48
N LEU A 347 -3.82 -0.73 -20.47
CA LEU A 347 -4.30 -0.92 -21.84
C LEU A 347 -5.32 -2.07 -21.93
N LEU A 348 -5.04 -3.18 -21.24
CA LEU A 348 -5.92 -4.34 -21.22
C LEU A 348 -7.20 -4.08 -20.41
N GLY A 349 -7.10 -3.42 -19.25
CA GLY A 349 -8.27 -2.97 -18.48
C GLY A 349 -9.14 -2.01 -19.29
N GLY A 350 -8.53 -1.00 -19.91
CA GLY A 350 -9.25 -0.09 -20.81
C GLY A 350 -9.97 -0.80 -21.96
N ALA A 351 -9.40 -1.86 -22.52
CA ALA A 351 -9.99 -2.65 -23.59
C ALA A 351 -11.17 -3.53 -23.13
N ILE A 352 -11.26 -3.88 -21.85
CA ILE A 352 -12.30 -4.76 -21.30
C ILE A 352 -13.53 -4.00 -20.81
N ILE A 353 -13.44 -2.69 -20.60
CA ILE A 353 -14.57 -1.82 -20.23
C ILE A 353 -15.86 -2.14 -21.02
N PRO A 354 -15.87 -2.29 -22.36
CA PRO A 354 -17.10 -2.63 -23.08
C PRO A 354 -17.70 -3.97 -22.64
N ALA A 355 -16.87 -4.99 -22.41
CA ALA A 355 -17.32 -6.29 -21.90
C ALA A 355 -17.80 -6.20 -20.44
N TYR A 356 -17.30 -5.22 -19.67
CA TYR A 356 -17.69 -4.98 -18.29
C TYR A 356 -19.07 -4.31 -18.14
N ILE A 357 -19.53 -3.56 -19.15
CA ILE A 357 -20.77 -2.75 -19.06
C ILE A 357 -21.89 -3.15 -20.02
N LEU A 358 -21.57 -3.78 -21.15
CA LEU A 358 -22.55 -4.05 -22.22
C LEU A 358 -23.44 -5.27 -21.94
N PRO A 359 -22.92 -6.40 -21.43
CA PRO A 359 -23.75 -7.57 -21.20
C PRO A 359 -24.85 -7.30 -20.16
N ARG A 360 -25.98 -7.99 -20.30
CA ARG A 360 -27.16 -7.85 -19.43
C ARG A 360 -27.56 -9.16 -18.75
N ASN A 361 -26.59 -10.05 -18.58
CA ASN A 361 -26.78 -11.39 -18.02
C ASN A 361 -25.58 -11.78 -17.14
N MET A 362 -25.57 -13.02 -16.62
CA MET A 362 -24.51 -13.53 -15.76
C MET A 362 -23.11 -13.62 -16.40
N SER A 363 -22.96 -13.36 -17.71
CA SER A 363 -21.62 -13.24 -18.31
C SER A 363 -20.81 -12.07 -17.72
N LEU A 364 -21.48 -11.11 -17.07
CA LEU A 364 -20.86 -10.04 -16.29
C LEU A 364 -19.97 -10.56 -15.16
N VAL A 365 -20.16 -11.79 -14.69
CA VAL A 365 -19.25 -12.44 -13.73
C VAL A 365 -17.84 -12.54 -14.31
N ALA A 366 -17.72 -13.00 -15.56
CA ALA A 366 -16.42 -13.19 -16.21
C ALA A 366 -15.76 -11.85 -16.54
N SER A 367 -16.52 -10.88 -17.08
CA SER A 367 -15.94 -9.56 -17.35
C SER A 367 -15.58 -8.80 -16.07
N ALA A 368 -16.35 -8.94 -14.98
CA ALA A 368 -15.98 -8.38 -13.69
C ALA A 368 -14.73 -9.01 -13.10
N PHE A 369 -14.56 -10.33 -13.28
CA PHE A 369 -13.32 -11.00 -12.91
C PHE A 369 -12.12 -10.40 -13.66
N PHE A 370 -12.18 -10.35 -15.00
CA PHE A 370 -11.05 -9.88 -15.79
C PHE A 370 -10.78 -8.39 -15.63
N GLU A 371 -11.80 -7.54 -15.54
CA GLU A 371 -11.60 -6.10 -15.27
C GLU A 371 -10.85 -5.92 -13.95
N GLN A 372 -11.29 -6.64 -12.91
CA GLN A 372 -10.66 -6.55 -11.60
C GLN A 372 -9.28 -7.21 -11.56
N VAL A 373 -8.98 -8.21 -12.41
CA VAL A 373 -7.60 -8.71 -12.60
C VAL A 373 -6.68 -7.59 -13.04
N PHE A 374 -7.10 -6.71 -13.97
CA PHE A 374 -6.28 -5.61 -14.43
C PHE A 374 -6.22 -4.45 -13.43
N VAL A 375 -7.33 -4.12 -12.77
CA VAL A 375 -7.35 -3.14 -11.67
C VAL A 375 -6.43 -3.58 -10.53
N GLY A 376 -6.59 -4.81 -10.03
CA GLY A 376 -5.75 -5.38 -8.98
C GLY A 376 -4.30 -5.56 -9.42
N GLY A 377 -4.07 -5.90 -10.69
CA GLY A 377 -2.73 -6.07 -11.22
C GLY A 377 -1.95 -4.78 -11.43
N VAL A 378 -2.63 -3.64 -11.57
CA VAL A 378 -2.01 -2.32 -11.53
C VAL A 378 -1.57 -1.99 -10.10
N TRP A 379 -2.41 -2.32 -9.11
CA TRP A 379 -2.10 -2.21 -7.69
C TRP A 379 -0.98 -3.15 -7.21
N GLY A 380 -0.82 -4.33 -7.80
CA GLY A 380 0.13 -5.34 -7.31
C GLY A 380 1.60 -4.87 -7.21
N PRO A 381 2.20 -4.33 -8.29
CA PRO A 381 3.56 -3.77 -8.26
C PRO A 381 3.69 -2.47 -7.46
N MET A 382 2.60 -1.90 -6.97
CA MET A 382 2.59 -0.50 -6.53
C MET A 382 3.27 -0.26 -5.17
N PRO A 383 3.04 -1.07 -4.12
CA PRO A 383 3.77 -0.92 -2.86
C PRO A 383 5.30 -0.98 -3.06
N ILE A 384 5.79 -1.93 -3.85
CA ILE A 384 7.22 -2.01 -4.15
C ILE A 384 7.70 -0.86 -5.02
N HIS A 385 6.90 -0.41 -6.00
CA HIS A 385 7.26 0.74 -6.83
C HIS A 385 7.42 2.02 -5.99
N LEU A 386 6.55 2.24 -5.00
CA LEU A 386 6.71 3.34 -4.05
C LEU A 386 7.97 3.20 -3.20
N LEU A 387 8.26 1.99 -2.70
CA LEU A 387 9.42 1.73 -1.85
C LEU A 387 10.75 1.91 -2.61
N GLU A 388 10.82 1.46 -3.87
CA GLU A 388 11.98 1.58 -4.77
C GLU A 388 12.23 3.06 -5.14
N LEU A 389 11.17 3.85 -5.35
CA LEU A 389 11.31 5.28 -5.66
C LEU A 389 11.57 6.15 -4.42
N SER A 390 11.15 5.70 -3.24
CA SER A 390 11.30 6.48 -2.01
C SER A 390 12.73 6.42 -1.47
N PRO A 391 13.33 7.57 -1.09
CA PRO A 391 14.61 7.61 -0.41
C PRO A 391 14.58 6.76 0.85
N VAL A 392 15.62 5.96 1.06
CA VAL A 392 15.75 5.02 2.20
C VAL A 392 15.44 5.67 3.55
N ALA A 393 15.87 6.92 3.74
CA ALA A 393 15.72 7.65 4.99
C ALA A 393 14.28 8.11 5.30
N LEU A 394 13.43 8.24 4.29
CA LEU A 394 12.04 8.74 4.40
C LEU A 394 11.03 7.77 3.78
N ARG A 395 11.40 6.50 3.71
CA ARG A 395 10.67 5.51 2.94
C ARG A 395 9.27 5.29 3.51
N SER A 396 9.12 5.15 4.83
CA SER A 396 7.81 4.97 5.45
C SER A 396 6.94 6.22 5.33
N LEU A 397 7.52 7.42 5.51
CA LEU A 397 6.82 8.69 5.34
C LEU A 397 6.34 8.88 3.90
N MET A 398 7.20 8.71 2.90
CA MET A 398 6.83 8.95 1.50
C MET A 398 5.79 7.94 1.01
N VAL A 399 5.97 6.65 1.31
CA VAL A 399 4.99 5.60 0.95
C VAL A 399 3.63 5.87 1.59
N GLY A 400 3.61 6.11 2.91
CA GLY A 400 2.37 6.37 3.64
C GLY A 400 1.67 7.65 3.16
N LEU A 401 2.41 8.74 3.04
CA LEU A 401 1.85 10.05 2.73
C LEU A 401 1.36 10.16 1.29
N THR A 402 2.11 9.61 0.32
CA THR A 402 1.68 9.60 -1.09
C THR A 402 0.41 8.77 -1.27
N TYR A 403 0.32 7.62 -0.60
CA TYR A 403 -0.89 6.79 -0.61
C TYR A 403 -2.10 7.55 -0.04
N GLN A 404 -1.98 8.17 1.15
CA GLN A 404 -3.11 8.87 1.76
C GLN A 404 -3.52 10.16 1.04
N LEU A 405 -2.55 10.93 0.51
CA LEU A 405 -2.87 12.09 -0.33
C LEU A 405 -3.48 11.67 -1.66
N GLY A 406 -3.06 10.53 -2.21
CA GLY A 406 -3.69 9.91 -3.37
C GLY A 406 -5.14 9.54 -3.12
N ASN A 407 -5.42 8.86 -2.01
CA ASN A 407 -6.77 8.54 -1.54
C ASN A 407 -7.62 9.82 -1.41
N LEU A 408 -7.07 10.86 -0.81
CA LEU A 408 -7.73 12.14 -0.66
C LEU A 408 -8.05 12.78 -2.02
N GLY A 409 -7.09 12.81 -2.95
CA GLY A 409 -7.31 13.31 -4.31
C GLY A 409 -8.40 12.53 -5.06
N SER A 410 -8.52 11.23 -4.77
CA SER A 410 -9.52 10.35 -5.37
C SER A 410 -10.89 10.40 -4.68
N SER A 411 -11.02 11.01 -3.50
CA SER A 411 -12.29 11.05 -2.74
C SER A 411 -13.46 11.65 -3.52
N ALA A 412 -13.18 12.55 -4.49
CA ALA A 412 -14.18 13.14 -5.36
C ALA A 412 -14.69 12.19 -6.47
N SER A 413 -14.11 10.99 -6.63
CA SER A 413 -14.44 10.06 -7.73
C SER A 413 -15.92 9.70 -7.77
N ALA A 414 -16.51 9.36 -6.62
CA ALA A 414 -17.93 9.02 -6.55
C ALA A 414 -18.83 10.22 -6.91
N THR A 415 -18.47 11.43 -6.44
CA THR A 415 -19.18 12.67 -6.78
C THR A 415 -19.09 12.99 -8.27
N ILE A 416 -17.89 12.86 -8.87
CA ILE A 416 -17.68 13.04 -10.31
C ILE A 416 -18.57 12.07 -11.10
N GLN A 417 -18.60 10.80 -10.70
CA GLN A 417 -19.45 9.79 -11.33
C GLN A 417 -20.94 10.12 -11.20
N SER A 418 -21.41 10.57 -10.03
CA SER A 418 -22.80 11.01 -9.86
C SER A 418 -23.17 12.20 -10.76
N ILE A 419 -22.31 13.22 -10.84
CA ILE A 419 -22.52 14.39 -11.71
C ILE A 419 -22.54 14.00 -13.21
N ILE A 420 -21.67 13.08 -13.63
CA ILE A 420 -21.71 12.53 -15.00
C ILE A 420 -23.02 11.77 -15.20
N GLY A 421 -23.47 11.01 -14.20
CA GLY A 421 -24.74 10.28 -14.20
C GLY A 421 -25.95 11.17 -14.45
N GLU A 422 -25.99 12.35 -13.85
CA GLU A 422 -27.09 13.32 -14.05
C GLU A 422 -27.28 13.73 -15.53
N ARG A 423 -26.23 13.64 -16.36
CA ARG A 423 -26.31 13.91 -17.80
C ARG A 423 -26.95 12.77 -18.60
N TYR A 424 -27.12 11.59 -18.01
CA TYR A 424 -27.67 10.40 -18.65
C TYR A 424 -28.82 9.79 -17.84
N PRO A 425 -29.95 10.51 -17.67
CA PRO A 425 -31.11 10.00 -16.95
C PRO A 425 -31.75 8.81 -17.68
N LEU A 426 -32.20 7.83 -16.90
CA LEU A 426 -33.05 6.73 -17.34
C LEU A 426 -34.50 7.01 -16.89
N PRO A 427 -35.51 6.37 -17.53
CA PRO A 427 -36.88 6.42 -17.05
C PRO A 427 -36.96 6.05 -15.56
N ALA A 428 -37.83 6.76 -14.81
CA ALA A 428 -38.00 6.53 -13.38
C ALA A 428 -38.37 5.06 -13.11
N GLY A 429 -37.83 4.51 -12.02
CA GLY A 429 -38.18 3.15 -11.60
C GLY A 429 -39.64 3.03 -11.15
N PRO A 430 -40.14 1.80 -10.91
CA PRO A 430 -41.49 1.56 -10.39
C PRO A 430 -41.82 2.38 -9.13
N ASP A 431 -40.80 2.68 -8.32
CA ASP A 431 -40.90 3.42 -7.05
C ASP A 431 -40.77 4.96 -7.23
N GLY A 432 -40.75 5.47 -8.46
CA GLY A 432 -40.54 6.90 -8.74
C GLY A 432 -39.10 7.40 -8.51
N LYS A 433 -38.16 6.54 -8.11
CA LYS A 433 -36.75 6.88 -7.91
C LYS A 433 -36.06 7.23 -9.23
N LYS A 434 -35.29 8.33 -9.23
CA LYS A 434 -34.43 8.73 -10.35
C LYS A 434 -33.36 7.67 -10.58
N ARG A 435 -33.22 7.22 -11.83
CA ARG A 435 -32.20 6.25 -12.26
C ARG A 435 -31.32 6.89 -13.31
N PHE A 436 -30.05 6.52 -13.33
CA PHE A 436 -29.06 7.05 -14.29
C PHE A 436 -28.35 5.90 -15.00
N ASN A 437 -27.81 6.17 -16.20
CA ASN A 437 -27.05 5.20 -16.98
C ASN A 437 -25.60 5.08 -16.46
N TYR A 438 -25.45 4.53 -15.26
CA TYR A 438 -24.17 4.16 -14.65
C TYR A 438 -23.27 3.29 -15.53
N GLY A 439 -23.78 2.46 -16.45
CA GLY A 439 -22.92 1.73 -17.37
C GLY A 439 -22.09 2.67 -18.25
N LYS A 440 -22.71 3.73 -18.79
CA LYS A 440 -21.99 4.78 -19.53
C LYS A 440 -21.10 5.62 -18.63
N VAL A 441 -21.53 5.94 -17.42
CA VAL A 441 -20.73 6.72 -16.45
C VAL A 441 -19.43 5.99 -16.13
N ILE A 442 -19.52 4.71 -15.76
CA ILE A 442 -18.36 3.85 -15.46
C ILE A 442 -17.43 3.82 -16.66
N ALA A 443 -17.97 3.64 -17.88
CA ALA A 443 -17.15 3.60 -19.09
C ALA A 443 -16.35 4.89 -19.34
N ILE A 444 -17.02 6.04 -19.24
CA ILE A 444 -16.40 7.35 -19.47
C ILE A 444 -15.35 7.63 -18.39
N PHE A 445 -15.72 7.41 -17.13
CA PHE A 445 -14.84 7.70 -16.00
C PHE A 445 -13.62 6.77 -15.99
N MET A 446 -13.82 5.45 -16.08
CA MET A 446 -12.72 4.49 -16.14
C MET A 446 -11.83 4.70 -17.36
N GLY A 447 -12.41 4.96 -18.55
CA GLY A 447 -11.62 5.25 -19.74
C GLY A 447 -10.72 6.48 -19.56
N ALA A 448 -11.22 7.54 -18.93
CA ALA A 448 -10.44 8.73 -18.63
C ALA A 448 -9.34 8.45 -17.58
N VAL A 449 -9.67 7.70 -16.52
CA VAL A 449 -8.71 7.33 -15.47
C VAL A 449 -7.61 6.42 -16.00
N TRP A 450 -7.92 5.44 -16.83
CA TRP A 450 -6.93 4.58 -17.45
C TRP A 450 -5.98 5.36 -18.37
N ALA A 451 -6.52 6.29 -19.17
CA ALA A 451 -5.69 7.18 -19.99
C ALA A 451 -4.79 8.09 -19.14
N PHE A 452 -5.32 8.61 -18.03
CA PHE A 452 -4.58 9.40 -17.06
C PHE A 452 -3.43 8.61 -16.44
N ILE A 453 -3.69 7.40 -15.92
CA ILE A 453 -2.66 6.53 -15.34
C ILE A 453 -1.62 6.17 -16.40
N LEU A 454 -2.04 5.79 -17.60
CA LEU A 454 -1.13 5.44 -18.69
C LEU A 454 -0.22 6.61 -19.06
N PHE A 455 -0.75 7.84 -19.11
CA PHE A 455 0.04 9.04 -19.36
C PHE A 455 1.11 9.25 -18.30
N PHE A 456 0.73 9.24 -17.01
CA PHE A 456 1.70 9.46 -15.93
C PHE A 456 2.69 8.31 -15.80
N LEU A 457 2.28 7.06 -15.98
CA LEU A 457 3.20 5.92 -16.00
C LEU A 457 4.18 6.00 -17.17
N PHE A 458 3.74 6.39 -18.37
CA PHE A 458 4.62 6.51 -19.53
C PHE A 458 5.76 7.50 -19.28
N TRP A 459 5.46 8.61 -18.60
CA TRP A 459 6.43 9.65 -18.28
C TRP A 459 7.12 9.48 -16.93
N GLY A 460 6.61 8.61 -16.06
CA GLY A 460 6.98 8.51 -14.66
C GLY A 460 8.16 7.59 -14.35
N PRO A 461 9.02 7.91 -13.37
CA PRO A 461 10.28 7.20 -13.18
C PRO A 461 10.14 5.72 -12.88
N GLU A 462 11.21 5.00 -13.19
CA GLU A 462 11.41 3.64 -12.76
C GLU A 462 12.88 3.48 -12.40
N MET A 463 13.14 2.66 -11.38
CA MET A 463 14.49 2.26 -11.00
C MET A 463 15.17 1.59 -12.20
N SER A 464 16.39 2.03 -12.52
CA SER A 464 17.15 1.47 -13.64
C SER A 464 17.58 0.03 -13.35
N GLU A 465 17.88 -0.73 -14.40
CA GLU A 465 18.33 -2.13 -14.24
C GLU A 465 19.67 -2.22 -13.49
N GLU A 466 20.55 -1.23 -13.62
CA GLU A 466 21.81 -1.16 -12.85
C GLU A 466 21.53 -0.98 -11.36
N GLU A 467 20.72 0.01 -10.98
CA GLU A 467 20.35 0.24 -9.57
C GLU A 467 19.63 -0.97 -8.97
N ARG A 468 18.80 -1.65 -9.78
CA ARG A 468 18.11 -2.87 -9.39
C ARG A 468 19.07 -4.01 -9.06
N GLN A 469 20.13 -4.17 -9.86
CA GLN A 469 21.17 -5.16 -9.62
C GLN A 469 21.98 -4.80 -8.37
N GLU A 470 22.34 -3.53 -8.19
CA GLU A 470 23.03 -3.05 -6.99
C GLU A 470 22.23 -3.33 -5.70
N GLU A 471 20.90 -3.09 -5.71
CA GLU A 471 20.05 -3.43 -4.56
C GLU A 471 19.93 -4.94 -4.33
N ALA A 472 19.83 -5.73 -5.40
CA ALA A 472 19.76 -7.18 -5.28
C ALA A 472 21.05 -7.76 -4.70
N ASP A 473 22.21 -7.29 -5.18
CA ASP A 473 23.53 -7.72 -4.71
C ASP A 473 23.78 -7.26 -3.27
N ALA A 474 23.33 -6.05 -2.91
CA ALA A 474 23.40 -5.56 -1.53
C ALA A 474 22.54 -6.40 -0.56
N ALA A 475 21.34 -6.81 -0.98
CA ALA A 475 20.47 -7.66 -0.18
C ALA A 475 21.07 -9.06 0.01
N LEU A 476 21.61 -9.66 -1.06
CA LEU A 476 22.29 -10.97 -1.00
C LEU A 476 23.51 -10.92 -0.09
N ARG A 477 24.36 -9.90 -0.25
CA ARG A 477 25.54 -9.70 0.61
C ARG A 477 25.17 -9.53 2.08
N LEU A 478 24.07 -8.83 2.37
CA LEU A 478 23.57 -8.69 3.74
C LEU A 478 23.17 -10.05 4.32
N GLU A 479 22.52 -10.90 3.54
CA GLU A 479 22.15 -12.26 3.96
C GLU A 479 23.37 -13.16 4.16
N GLU A 480 24.35 -13.12 3.25
CA GLU A 480 25.62 -13.85 3.37
C GLU A 480 26.40 -13.47 4.63
N LEU A 481 26.52 -12.16 4.91
CA LEU A 481 27.19 -11.68 6.12
C LEU A 481 26.48 -12.15 7.38
N ARG A 482 25.14 -12.17 7.39
CA ARG A 482 24.38 -12.72 8.52
C ARG A 482 24.54 -14.22 8.68
N ALA A 483 24.57 -14.96 7.57
CA ALA A 483 24.83 -16.40 7.59
C ALA A 483 26.23 -16.73 8.12
N SER A 484 27.22 -15.85 7.86
CA SER A 484 28.57 -15.93 8.42
C SER A 484 28.68 -15.47 9.89
N GLY A 485 27.56 -15.16 10.55
CA GLY A 485 27.52 -14.80 11.97
C GLY A 485 27.91 -13.35 12.29
N VAL A 486 28.01 -12.46 11.28
CA VAL A 486 28.28 -11.04 11.49
C VAL A 486 27.02 -10.34 12.04
N SER A 487 27.18 -9.56 13.11
CA SER A 487 26.06 -8.84 13.71
C SER A 487 25.60 -7.67 12.82
N LEU A 488 24.30 -7.34 12.84
CA LEU A 488 23.74 -6.21 12.07
C LEU A 488 24.39 -4.86 12.46
N ALA A 489 24.84 -4.75 13.71
CA ALA A 489 25.54 -3.58 14.21
C ALA A 489 26.92 -3.43 13.55
N GLU A 490 27.69 -4.52 13.46
CA GLU A 490 28.98 -4.54 12.75
C GLU A 490 28.81 -4.17 11.27
N ILE A 491 27.76 -4.66 10.62
CA ILE A 491 27.45 -4.32 9.21
C ILE A 491 27.20 -2.83 9.05
N GLY A 492 26.37 -2.22 9.91
CA GLY A 492 26.11 -0.77 9.87
C GLY A 492 27.34 0.08 10.18
N GLU A 493 28.17 -0.34 11.14
CA GLU A 493 29.44 0.34 11.44
C GLU A 493 30.43 0.26 10.27
N ALA A 494 30.52 -0.88 9.59
CA ALA A 494 31.40 -1.06 8.44
C ALA A 494 30.95 -0.20 7.25
N GLN A 495 29.64 -0.10 7.01
CA GLN A 495 29.06 0.80 6.01
C GLN A 495 29.43 2.26 6.29
N PHE A 496 29.28 2.72 7.54
CA PHE A 496 29.68 4.07 7.95
C PHE A 496 31.19 4.32 7.69
N ARG A 497 32.04 3.35 8.02
CA ARG A 497 33.50 3.45 7.83
C ARG A 497 33.95 3.31 6.37
N GLY A 498 33.04 3.01 5.44
CA GLY A 498 33.36 2.75 4.04
C GLY A 498 34.24 1.51 3.82
N LYS A 499 34.25 0.56 4.77
CA LYS A 499 35.06 -0.65 4.71
C LYS A 499 34.18 -1.86 4.38
N GLY A 500 34.61 -2.69 3.44
CA GLY A 500 33.98 -3.99 3.20
C GLY A 500 34.24 -4.92 4.39
N ILE A 501 33.22 -5.67 4.81
CA ILE A 501 33.41 -6.82 5.70
C ILE A 501 33.76 -8.01 4.82
N ASP A 502 34.91 -8.61 5.07
CA ASP A 502 35.37 -9.82 4.38
C ASP A 502 35.47 -10.94 5.42
N ARG A 503 34.42 -11.77 5.48
CA ARG A 503 34.43 -13.06 6.16
C ARG A 503 34.01 -14.10 5.14
N SER A 504 34.98 -14.65 4.40
CA SER A 504 34.74 -15.86 3.63
C SER A 504 34.51 -17.03 4.61
N PRO A 505 33.61 -17.99 4.31
CA PRO A 505 33.35 -19.14 5.17
C PRO A 505 34.57 -20.06 5.41
N THR A 506 35.69 -19.82 4.73
CA THR A 506 36.88 -20.67 4.75
C THR A 506 37.91 -20.32 5.83
N ASN A 507 37.86 -19.14 6.44
CA ASN A 507 38.95 -18.68 7.31
C ASN A 507 38.87 -19.19 8.76
N ASP A 508 37.72 -19.70 9.20
CA ASP A 508 37.55 -20.22 10.56
C ASP A 508 37.84 -21.74 10.66
N GLU A 509 37.71 -22.50 9.56
CA GLU A 509 38.16 -23.90 9.51
C GLU A 509 39.69 -24.01 9.41
N GLU A 510 40.36 -23.12 8.66
CA GLU A 510 41.82 -23.13 8.51
C GLU A 510 42.56 -22.75 9.81
N LYS A 511 41.94 -21.90 10.65
CA LYS A 511 42.45 -21.58 12.01
C LYS A 511 42.18 -22.66 13.05
N ALA A 512 41.17 -23.51 12.84
CA ALA A 512 40.92 -24.66 13.71
C ALA A 512 41.88 -25.83 13.41
N GLU A 513 42.32 -26.01 12.15
CA GLU A 513 43.27 -27.08 11.80
C GLU A 513 44.74 -26.74 12.08
N THR A 514 45.14 -25.46 12.00
CA THR A 514 46.52 -25.04 12.29
C THR A 514 46.86 -24.95 13.79
N GLY A 515 45.87 -25.03 14.69
CA GLY A 515 46.06 -24.99 16.15
C GLY A 515 46.41 -26.32 16.82
N HIS A 516 46.63 -27.40 16.06
CA HIS A 516 46.90 -28.74 16.61
C HIS A 516 48.26 -29.35 16.22
N PHE A 517 49.17 -28.56 15.65
CA PHE A 517 50.54 -28.99 15.35
C PHE A 517 51.61 -28.03 15.89
N GLU A 518 51.48 -27.58 17.14
CA GLU A 518 52.63 -27.09 17.92
C GLU A 518 52.49 -27.56 19.38
N ASN A 519 53.07 -28.72 19.67
CA ASN A 519 53.69 -29.08 20.95
C ASN A 519 54.54 -30.35 20.81
#